data_AF-A0A7Y4X224-F1
#
_entry.id   AF-A0A7Y4X224-F1
#
_cell.length_a   1.000
_cell.length_b   1.000
_cell.length_c   1.000
_cell.angle_alpha   90.00
_cell.angle_beta   90.00
_cell.angle_gamma   90.00
#
_symmetry.space_group_name_H-M   'P 1'
#
loop_
_entity.id
_entity.type
_entity.pdbx_description
1 polymer ?
#
loop_
_entity_poly.entity_id
_entity_poly.type
_entity_poly.pdbx_seq_one_letter_code
_entity_poly.pdbx_strand_id
1 'polypeptide(L)'
;MFLDRGLKYFERLIVLALILMMVMVIALATVELGWIIWQDIMTPPVFLLDIDELLDIFGFFLLILIGLELLETIKAYLTDHIVHVEIVLEVALIAIARKVIILEPKELSALT
;
A
#
# COMPACT_ATOMS: atom_id res chain seq x y z
N MET A 1 -25.01 -1.17 29.29
CA MET A 1 -24.46 0.11 29.85
C MET A 1 -23.01 0.03 30.31
N PHE A 2 -22.56 -1.02 31.03
CA PHE A 2 -21.13 -1.21 31.36
C PHE A 2 -20.35 -1.94 30.26
N LEU A 3 -20.98 -2.92 29.59
CA LEU A 3 -20.38 -3.66 28.47
C LEU A 3 -20.03 -2.73 27.29
N ASP A 4 -20.93 -1.80 26.96
CA ASP A 4 -20.78 -0.88 25.83
C ASP A 4 -19.61 0.11 25.99
N ARG A 5 -19.19 0.40 27.24
CA ARG A 5 -18.03 1.25 27.51
C ARG A 5 -16.72 0.47 27.40
N GLY A 6 -16.68 -0.78 27.85
CA GLY A 6 -15.50 -1.64 27.74
C GLY A 6 -15.14 -1.92 26.27
N LEU A 7 -16.14 -2.24 25.44
CA LEU A 7 -15.92 -2.47 24.00
C LEU A 7 -15.36 -1.24 23.29
N LYS A 8 -15.91 -0.04 23.55
CA LYS A 8 -15.42 1.20 22.93
C LYS A 8 -13.96 1.52 23.27
N TYR A 9 -13.54 1.24 24.50
CA TYR A 9 -12.13 1.41 24.89
C TYR A 9 -11.22 0.40 24.20
N PHE A 10 -11.65 -0.86 24.12
CA PHE A 10 -10.90 -1.92 23.45
C PHE A 10 -10.76 -1.66 21.94
N GLU A 11 -11.86 -1.27 21.29
CA GLU A 11 -11.89 -0.90 19.87
C GLU A 11 -10.95 0.28 19.58
N ARG A 12 -11.02 1.35 20.38
CA ARG A 12 -10.13 2.50 20.23
C ARG A 12 -8.65 2.12 20.43
N LEU A 13 -8.35 1.20 21.36
CA LEU A 13 -6.99 0.72 21.57
C LEU A 13 -6.46 -0.07 20.36
N ILE A 14 -7.27 -0.96 19.80
CA ILE A 14 -6.91 -1.72 18.59
C ILE A 14 -6.69 -0.78 17.41
N VAL A 15 -7.62 0.14 17.14
CA VAL A 15 -7.52 1.06 16.00
C VAL A 15 -6.28 1.94 16.11
N LEU A 16 -5.97 2.43 17.31
CA LEU A 16 -4.77 3.24 17.54
C LEU A 16 -3.49 2.42 17.32
N ALA A 17 -3.46 1.16 17.76
CA ALA A 17 -2.36 0.26 17.47
C ALA A 17 -2.20 -0.01 15.97
N LEU A 18 -3.31 -0.25 15.24
CA LEU A 18 -3.30 -0.44 13.79
C LEU A 18 -2.74 0.79 13.05
N ILE A 19 -3.20 1.99 13.41
CA ILE A 19 -2.72 3.25 12.83
C ILE A 19 -1.21 3.39 13.03
N LEU A 20 -0.70 3.13 14.24
CA LEU A 20 0.74 3.22 14.53
C LEU A 20 1.56 2.22 13.72
N MET A 21 1.11 0.96 13.66
CA MET A 21 1.79 -0.09 12.88
C MET A 21 1.80 0.25 11.39
N MET A 22 0.68 0.74 10.84
CA MET A 22 0.60 1.12 9.44
C MET A 22 1.51 2.29 9.09
N VAL A 23 1.52 3.34 9.91
CA VAL A 23 2.43 4.48 9.71
C VAL A 23 3.89 4.02 9.69
N MET A 24 4.26 3.12 10.61
CA MET A 24 5.61 2.55 10.64
C MET A 24 5.92 1.76 9.37
N VAL A 25 5.05 0.86 8.94
CA VAL A 25 5.24 0.04 7.73
C VAL A 25 5.35 0.90 6.48
N ILE A 26 4.47 1.90 6.32
CA ILE A 26 4.49 2.83 5.18
C ILE A 26 5.80 3.62 5.15
N ALA A 27 6.27 4.10 6.30
CA ALA A 27 7.52 4.84 6.39
C ALA A 27 8.72 3.96 6.00
N LEU A 28 8.78 2.73 6.51
CA LEU A 28 9.85 1.78 6.15
C LEU A 28 9.83 1.45 4.66
N ALA A 29 8.65 1.13 4.10
CA ALA A 29 8.50 0.83 2.68
C ALA A 29 8.90 2.02 1.79
N THR A 30 8.62 3.25 2.23
CA THR A 30 9.00 4.47 1.50
C THR A 30 10.51 4.66 1.49
N VAL A 31 11.18 4.41 2.62
CA VAL A 31 12.65 4.46 2.69
C VAL A 31 13.28 3.38 1.82
N GLU A 32 12.74 2.16 1.87
CA GLU A 32 13.20 1.02 1.06
C GLU A 32 13.05 1.31 -0.44
N LEU A 33 11.91 1.85 -0.87
CA LEU A 33 11.71 2.27 -2.26
C LEU A 33 12.71 3.35 -2.69
N GLY A 34 12.97 4.35 -1.83
CA GLY A 34 13.99 5.35 -2.10
C GLY A 34 15.40 4.76 -2.26
N TRP A 35 15.72 3.73 -1.47
CA TRP A 35 16.98 3.00 -1.58
C TRP A 35 17.08 2.20 -2.89
N ILE A 36 16.01 1.49 -3.27
CA ILE A 36 15.93 0.73 -4.53
C ILE A 36 16.14 1.67 -5.72
N ILE A 37 15.38 2.76 -5.80
CA ILE A 37 15.50 3.76 -6.87
C ILE A 37 16.93 4.31 -6.95
N TRP A 38 17.55 4.61 -5.81
CA TRP A 38 18.93 5.09 -5.77
C TRP A 38 19.91 4.05 -6.32
N GLN A 39 19.74 2.79 -5.93
CA GLN A 39 20.59 1.69 -6.39
C GLN A 39 20.46 1.46 -7.89
N ASP A 40 19.23 1.41 -8.41
CA ASP A 40 18.95 1.08 -9.82
C ASP A 40 19.41 2.19 -10.78
N ILE A 41 19.33 3.46 -10.37
CA ILE A 41 19.84 4.58 -11.17
C ILE A 41 21.38 4.59 -11.25
N MET A 42 22.06 4.10 -10.20
CA MET A 42 23.53 4.10 -10.11
C MET A 42 24.17 2.86 -10.75
N THR A 43 23.41 1.81 -11.05
CA THR A 43 23.90 0.63 -11.77
C THR A 43 24.12 0.92 -13.27
N PRO A 44 25.18 0.36 -13.90
CA PRO A 44 25.39 0.51 -15.35
C PRO A 44 24.35 -0.28 -16.16
N PRO A 45 23.71 0.26 -17.22
CA PRO A 45 23.84 1.58 -17.80
C PRO A 45 23.19 2.68 -16.95
N VAL A 46 24.01 3.61 -16.45
CA VAL A 46 23.59 4.65 -15.51
C VAL A 46 22.47 5.50 -16.12
N PHE A 47 21.43 5.81 -15.33
CA PHE A 47 20.23 6.56 -15.74
C PHE A 47 19.29 5.88 -16.75
N LEU A 48 19.44 4.58 -17.01
CA LEU A 48 18.50 3.81 -17.83
C LEU A 48 17.95 2.64 -17.02
N LEU A 49 16.67 2.75 -16.66
CA LEU A 49 15.92 1.66 -16.02
C LEU A 49 15.30 0.78 -17.10
N ASP A 50 15.41 -0.53 -16.96
CA ASP A 50 14.70 -1.47 -17.83
C ASP A 50 13.20 -1.50 -17.48
N ILE A 51 12.38 -2.05 -18.38
CA ILE A 51 10.94 -2.21 -18.20
C ILE A 51 10.63 -3.01 -16.94
N ASP A 52 11.38 -4.10 -16.69
CA ASP A 52 11.20 -4.93 -15.50
C ASP A 52 11.47 -4.15 -14.20
N GLU A 53 12.54 -3.33 -14.16
CA GLU A 53 12.87 -2.47 -13.01
C GLU A 53 11.81 -1.38 -12.80
N LEU A 54 11.30 -0.78 -13.89
CA LEU A 54 10.21 0.20 -13.83
C LEU A 54 8.93 -0.44 -13.27
N LEU A 55 8.57 -1.64 -13.73
CA LEU A 55 7.41 -2.38 -13.24
C LEU A 55 7.53 -2.71 -11.75
N ASP A 56 8.72 -3.10 -11.30
CA ASP A 56 8.99 -3.36 -9.87
C ASP A 56 8.85 -2.09 -9.02
N ILE A 57 9.42 -0.96 -9.47
CA ILE A 57 9.28 0.35 -8.81
C ILE A 57 7.80 0.75 -8.74
N PHE A 58 7.04 0.63 -9.83
CA PHE A 58 5.60 0.89 -9.82
C PHE A 58 4.86 -0.04 -8.86
N GLY A 59 5.25 -1.31 -8.76
CA GLY A 59 4.73 -2.27 -7.79
C GLY A 59 4.90 -1.79 -6.35
N PHE A 60 6.10 -1.32 -5.98
CA PHE A 60 6.36 -0.73 -4.67
C PHE A 60 5.59 0.57 -4.42
N PHE A 61 5.50 1.46 -5.42
CA PHE A 61 4.67 2.66 -5.31
C PHE A 61 3.20 2.32 -5.03
N LEU A 62 2.63 1.37 -5.79
CA LEU A 62 1.26 0.91 -5.58
C LEU A 62 1.06 0.27 -4.21
N LEU A 63 2.04 -0.50 -3.71
CA LEU A 63 2.01 -1.08 -2.37
C LEU A 63 1.93 0.02 -1.29
N ILE A 64 2.73 1.08 -1.41
CA ILE A 64 2.73 2.21 -0.49
C ILE A 64 1.41 2.98 -0.56
N LEU A 65 0.89 3.24 -1.76
CA LEU A 65 -0.40 3.91 -1.96
C LEU A 65 -1.55 3.13 -1.31
N ILE A 66 -1.60 1.81 -1.49
CA ILE A 66 -2.60 0.96 -0.81
C ILE A 66 -2.48 1.08 0.71
N GLY A 67 -1.25 1.12 1.25
CA GLY A 67 -1.03 1.35 2.67
C GLY A 67 -1.59 2.68 3.15
N LEU A 68 -1.36 3.77 2.40
CA LEU A 68 -1.88 5.10 2.72
C LEU A 68 -3.41 5.15 2.67
N GLU A 69 -4.02 4.54 1.66
CA GLU A 69 -5.47 4.49 1.47
C GLU A 69 -6.17 3.74 2.61
N LEU A 70 -5.62 2.58 2.99
CA LEU A 70 -6.11 1.80 4.13
C LEU A 70 -5.94 2.57 5.45
N LEU A 71 -4.86 3.33 5.61
CA LEU A 71 -4.64 4.16 6.80
C LEU A 71 -5.70 5.26 6.90
N GLU A 72 -6.04 5.89 5.78
CA GLU A 72 -7.11 6.89 5.69
C GLU A 72 -8.48 6.28 6.00
N THR A 73 -8.78 5.09 5.45
CA THR A 73 -10.01 4.33 5.75
C THR A 73 -10.15 4.04 7.25
N ILE A 74 -9.08 3.58 7.91
CA ILE A 74 -9.10 3.28 9.35
C ILE A 74 -9.25 4.55 10.19
N LYS A 75 -8.61 5.66 9.78
CA LYS A 75 -8.79 6.97 10.46
C LYS A 75 -10.22 7.49 10.31
N ALA A 76 -10.81 7.37 9.13
CA ALA A 76 -12.19 7.78 8.86
C ALA A 76 -13.19 6.99 9.73
N TYR A 77 -12.96 5.68 9.90
CA TYR A 77 -13.75 4.85 10.82
C TYR A 77 -13.74 5.39 12.26
N LEU A 78 -12.57 5.82 12.76
CA LEU A 78 -12.42 6.35 14.12
C LEU A 78 -13.15 7.70 14.31
N THR A 79 -13.16 8.56 13.28
CA THR A 79 -13.69 9.92 13.36
C THR A 79 -15.21 9.96 13.17
N ASP A 80 -15.73 9.36 12.10
CA ASP A 80 -17.14 9.53 11.71
C ASP A 80 -18.01 8.31 12.01
N HIS A 81 -17.43 7.16 12.40
CA HIS A 81 -18.14 5.88 12.59
C HIS A 81 -18.97 5.46 11.36
N ILE A 82 -18.65 6.02 10.19
CA ILE A 82 -19.29 5.78 8.90
C ILE A 82 -18.18 5.40 7.92
N VAL A 83 -18.36 4.26 7.26
CA VAL A 83 -17.47 3.85 6.18
C VAL A 83 -17.91 4.60 4.92
N HIS A 84 -17.06 5.51 4.43
CA HIS A 84 -17.27 6.17 3.15
C HIS A 84 -17.13 5.11 2.05
N VAL A 85 -18.24 4.78 1.39
CA VAL A 85 -18.32 3.71 0.38
C VAL A 85 -17.44 4.03 -0.83
N GLU A 86 -17.21 5.32 -1.10
CA GLU A 86 -16.33 5.83 -2.15
C GLU A 86 -14.89 5.33 -1.97
N ILE A 87 -14.35 5.41 -0.74
CA ILE A 87 -12.98 4.97 -0.41
C ILE A 87 -12.82 3.46 -0.64
N VAL A 88 -13.83 2.67 -0.27
CA VAL A 88 -13.80 1.21 -0.45
C VAL A 88 -13.80 0.84 -1.94
N LEU A 89 -14.53 1.58 -2.77
CA LEU A 89 -14.58 1.37 -4.21
C LEU A 89 -13.24 1.75 -4.87
N GLU A 90 -12.62 2.85 -4.45
CA GLU A 90 -11.30 3.28 -4.93
C GLU A 90 -10.23 2.21 -4.63
N VAL A 91 -10.19 1.69 -3.40
CA VAL A 91 -9.29 0.59 -3.01
C VAL A 91 -9.51 -0.65 -3.89
N ALA A 92 -10.76 -1.01 -4.19
CA ALA A 92 -11.09 -2.16 -5.02
C ALA A 92 -10.61 -1.98 -6.47
N LEU A 93 -10.75 -0.78 -7.04
CA LEU A 93 -10.28 -0.46 -8.39
C LEU A 93 -8.74 -0.46 -8.47
N ILE A 94 -8.05 0.10 -7.48
CA ILE A 94 -6.57 0.07 -7.38
C ILE A 94 -6.08 -1.38 -7.28
N ALA A 95 -6.76 -2.23 -6.52
CA ALA A 95 -6.41 -3.64 -6.39
C ALA A 95 -6.54 -4.42 -7.72
N ILE A 96 -7.57 -4.12 -8.53
CA ILE A 96 -7.74 -4.69 -9.87
C ILE A 96 -6.64 -4.19 -10.80
N ALA A 97 -6.37 -2.87 -10.81
CA ALA A 97 -5.34 -2.26 -11.65
C ALA A 97 -3.95 -2.85 -11.37
N ARG A 98 -3.59 -3.04 -10.08
CA ARG A 98 -2.32 -3.69 -9.70
C ARG A 98 -2.20 -5.10 -10.25
N LYS A 99 -3.27 -5.89 -10.22
CA LYS A 99 -3.27 -7.24 -10.80
C LYS A 99 -2.99 -7.21 -12.31
N VAL A 100 -3.56 -6.26 -13.02
CA VAL A 100 -3.35 -6.09 -14.47
C VAL A 100 -1.91 -5.67 -14.78
N ILE A 101 -1.32 -4.77 -13.99
CA ILE A 101 0.08 -4.32 -14.16
C ILE A 101 1.08 -5.45 -13.91
N ILE A 102 0.84 -6.32 -12.93
CA ILE A 102 1.78 -7.40 -12.55
C ILE A 102 1.72 -8.62 -13.49
N LEU A 103 0.64 -8.79 -14.27
CA LEU A 103 0.40 -10.03 -15.04
C LEU A 103 1.14 -10.13 -16.38
N GLU A 104 1.76 -9.07 -16.89
CA GLU A 104 2.53 -9.10 -18.15
C GLU A 104 3.94 -8.58 -17.87
N PRO A 105 5.01 -9.42 -17.86
CA PRO A 105 5.45 -10.18 -19.04
C PRO A 105 6.07 -11.58 -18.76
N LYS A 106 5.78 -12.28 -17.66
CA LYS A 106 6.48 -13.55 -17.34
C LYS A 106 5.98 -14.80 -18.09
N GLU A 107 4.82 -14.74 -18.74
CA GLU A 107 4.25 -15.92 -19.42
C GLU A 107 4.59 -16.05 -20.90
N LEU A 108 5.28 -15.07 -21.51
CA LEU A 108 5.69 -15.14 -22.93
C LEU A 108 7.07 -15.79 -23.16
N SER A 109 7.89 -15.94 -22.12
CA SER A 109 9.20 -16.59 -22.23
C SER A 109 9.16 -18.12 -22.10
N ALA A 110 8.00 -18.72 -21.78
CA ALA A 110 7.87 -20.17 -21.60
C ALA A 110 7.49 -20.93 -22.88
N LEU A 111 7.36 -20.25 -24.03
CA LEU A 111 6.92 -20.82 -25.30
C LEU A 111 7.85 -20.52 -26.49
N THR A 112 9.12 -20.14 -26.27
CA THR A 112 10.14 -20.03 -27.33
C THR A 112 11.51 -20.43 -26.77
#